data_AF-A0A6B2L9V2-F1
#
_entry.id   AF-A0A6B2L9V2-F1
#
_cell.length_a   1.000
_cell.length_b   1.000
_cell.length_c   1.000
_cell.angle_alpha   90.00
_cell.angle_beta   90.00
_cell.angle_gamma   90.00
#
_symmetry.space_group_name_H-M   'P 1'
#
loop_
_entity.id
_entity.type
_entity.pdbx_description
1 polymer ?
#
loop_
_entity_poly.entity_id
_entity_poly.type
_entity_poly.pdbx_seq_one_letter_code
_entity_poly.pdbx_strand_id
1 'polypeptide(L)'
;MEKVIQSLQMGQNALLESPTGTGKTLCLLCATLAWWYNEADKLKEEFGDKVLVKSQLPVIIYASRTHSQLAQVIKELKKTEYRPQTTILGSRHQMCINSKLKNLNGNMKNTMCRSLVGRNECSFYDPVKGHALSILGEIELEKRSGVIDIEDIVSEGNDVGVCPYYLAKELQNSASVIFMPYNYIVDMSIRQTLTLNLNGAVIIFDEAHNLESACSEASSFELTTKVLSECLKEIPQASKPGEEDSVGLGALHDVLQQFREWIMDQKLPAEGGITLPATDIYEILERSFGDTDKNLVIELLENL
;
A
#
# COMPACT_ATOMS: atom_id res chain seq x y z
N MET A 1 -20.65 -16.86 -13.87
CA MET A 1 -20.78 -15.38 -13.81
C MET A 1 -22.04 -14.93 -13.08
N GLU A 2 -23.17 -15.63 -13.21
CA GLU A 2 -24.39 -15.36 -12.44
C GLU A 2 -24.14 -15.20 -10.93
N LYS A 3 -23.30 -16.06 -10.33
CA LYS A 3 -22.92 -15.96 -8.91
C LYS A 3 -22.20 -14.66 -8.54
N VAL A 4 -21.36 -14.11 -9.44
CA VAL A 4 -20.71 -12.80 -9.22
C VAL A 4 -21.78 -11.71 -9.13
N ILE A 5 -22.68 -11.66 -10.12
CA ILE A 5 -23.73 -10.64 -10.18
C ILE A 5 -24.68 -10.77 -9.00
N GLN A 6 -25.10 -11.99 -8.66
CA GLN A 6 -25.97 -12.27 -7.52
C GLN A 6 -25.34 -11.76 -6.21
N SER A 7 -24.07 -12.06 -5.97
CA SER A 7 -23.37 -11.61 -4.76
C SER A 7 -23.24 -10.09 -4.68
N LEU A 8 -22.95 -9.42 -5.81
CA LEU A 8 -22.91 -7.96 -5.88
C LEU A 8 -24.27 -7.32 -5.58
N GLN A 9 -25.34 -7.84 -6.19
CA GLN A 9 -26.71 -7.36 -5.96
C GLN A 9 -27.19 -7.55 -4.53
N MET A 10 -26.77 -8.64 -3.87
CA MET A 10 -27.14 -8.96 -2.50
C MET A 10 -26.21 -8.33 -1.45
N GLY A 11 -25.12 -7.67 -1.87
CA GLY A 11 -24.10 -7.13 -0.95
C GLY A 11 -23.40 -8.23 -0.14
N GLN A 12 -23.15 -9.40 -0.74
CA GLN A 12 -22.59 -10.57 -0.06
C GLN A 12 -21.16 -10.87 -0.50
N ASN A 13 -20.39 -11.46 0.42
CA ASN A 13 -19.09 -12.04 0.11
C ASN A 13 -19.25 -13.33 -0.71
N ALA A 14 -18.36 -13.55 -1.68
CA ALA A 14 -18.36 -14.75 -2.51
C ALA A 14 -16.96 -15.34 -2.59
N LEU A 15 -16.85 -16.65 -2.31
CA LEU A 15 -15.67 -17.44 -2.64
C LEU A 15 -15.96 -18.21 -3.93
N LEU A 16 -15.27 -17.86 -5.00
CA LEU A 16 -15.53 -18.38 -6.34
C LEU A 16 -14.33 -19.19 -6.83
N GLU A 17 -14.56 -20.47 -7.10
CA GLU A 17 -13.55 -21.35 -7.69
C GLU A 17 -13.86 -21.58 -9.18
N SER A 18 -12.82 -21.57 -10.01
CA SER A 18 -12.92 -21.99 -11.41
C SER A 18 -11.59 -22.57 -11.89
N PRO A 19 -11.58 -23.52 -12.86
CA PRO A 19 -10.36 -24.11 -13.40
C PRO A 19 -9.41 -23.08 -14.03
N THR A 20 -8.13 -23.39 -14.15
CA THR A 20 -7.16 -22.55 -14.87
C THR A 20 -7.48 -22.52 -16.37
N GLY A 21 -7.12 -21.43 -17.06
CA GLY A 21 -7.31 -21.30 -18.51
C GLY A 21 -8.72 -20.93 -18.98
N THR A 22 -9.68 -20.69 -18.08
CA THR A 22 -11.09 -20.34 -18.41
C THR A 22 -11.35 -18.84 -18.53
N GLY A 23 -10.30 -18.01 -18.49
CA GLY A 23 -10.45 -16.55 -18.54
C GLY A 23 -11.02 -15.93 -17.26
N LYS A 24 -10.92 -16.62 -16.11
CA LYS A 24 -11.45 -16.19 -14.80
C LYS A 24 -11.30 -14.70 -14.51
N THR A 25 -10.06 -14.22 -14.56
CA THR A 25 -9.66 -12.83 -14.29
C THR A 25 -10.49 -11.83 -15.09
N LEU A 26 -10.56 -12.00 -16.41
CA LEU A 26 -11.29 -11.07 -17.29
C LEU A 26 -12.80 -11.22 -17.12
N CYS A 27 -13.30 -12.45 -17.00
CA CYS A 27 -14.73 -12.70 -16.77
C CYS A 27 -15.19 -12.03 -15.47
N LEU A 28 -14.45 -12.21 -14.36
CA LEU A 28 -14.72 -11.63 -13.05
C LEU A 28 -14.83 -10.10 -13.13
N LEU A 29 -13.84 -9.46 -13.74
CA LEU A 29 -13.83 -8.01 -13.90
C LEU A 29 -14.97 -7.53 -14.82
N CYS A 30 -15.18 -8.17 -15.97
CA CYS A 30 -16.24 -7.81 -16.91
C CYS A 30 -17.65 -7.95 -16.31
N ALA A 31 -17.94 -8.99 -15.54
CA ALA A 31 -19.25 -9.11 -14.88
C ALA A 31 -19.44 -8.07 -13.77
N THR A 32 -18.37 -7.74 -13.04
CA THR A 32 -18.42 -6.67 -12.03
C THR A 32 -18.66 -5.32 -12.68
N LEU A 33 -17.98 -5.04 -13.80
CA LEU A 33 -18.19 -3.82 -14.59
C LEU A 33 -19.61 -3.77 -15.18
N ALA A 34 -20.11 -4.87 -15.73
CA ALA A 34 -21.47 -4.93 -16.25
C ALA A 34 -22.51 -4.57 -15.19
N TRP A 35 -22.35 -5.13 -13.97
CA TRP A 35 -23.19 -4.76 -12.83
C TRP A 35 -23.02 -3.28 -12.46
N TRP A 36 -21.79 -2.78 -12.39
CA TRP A 36 -21.50 -1.39 -12.02
C TRP A 36 -22.12 -0.38 -13.00
N TYR A 37 -22.01 -0.62 -14.31
CA TYR A 37 -22.64 0.22 -15.33
C TYR A 37 -24.16 0.18 -15.24
N ASN A 38 -24.75 -0.99 -14.97
CA ASN A 38 -26.19 -1.13 -14.75
C ASN A 38 -26.67 -0.35 -13.52
N GLU A 39 -25.93 -0.37 -12.40
CA GLU A 39 -26.25 0.47 -11.24
C GLU A 39 -26.09 1.96 -11.55
N ALA A 40 -25.08 2.33 -12.34
CA ALA A 40 -24.88 3.70 -12.77
C ALA A 40 -26.06 4.21 -13.62
N ASP A 41 -26.60 3.36 -14.49
CA ASP A 41 -27.73 3.73 -15.34
C ASP A 41 -29.04 3.85 -14.54
N LYS A 42 -29.30 2.95 -13.58
CA LYS A 42 -30.43 3.09 -12.64
C LYS A 42 -30.37 4.40 -11.86
N LEU A 43 -29.20 4.74 -11.30
CA LEU A 43 -29.02 5.98 -10.55
C LEU A 43 -29.17 7.22 -11.45
N LYS A 44 -28.75 7.15 -12.72
CA LYS A 44 -28.99 8.24 -13.68
C LYS A 44 -30.48 8.42 -13.95
N GLU A 45 -31.24 7.34 -14.08
CA GLU A 45 -32.69 7.39 -14.25
C GLU A 45 -33.40 7.98 -13.02
N GLU A 46 -32.91 7.68 -11.83
CA GLU A 46 -33.49 8.17 -10.57
C GLU A 46 -33.13 9.64 -10.27
N PHE A 47 -31.85 10.01 -10.41
CA PHE A 47 -31.35 11.31 -9.94
C PHE A 47 -31.08 12.33 -11.06
N GLY A 48 -30.82 11.89 -12.30
CA GLY A 48 -30.49 12.75 -13.44
C GLY A 48 -29.17 13.54 -13.34
N ASP A 49 -28.65 13.76 -12.13
CA ASP A 49 -27.40 14.49 -11.84
C ASP A 49 -26.19 13.55 -11.79
N LYS A 50 -25.22 13.77 -12.68
CA LYS A 50 -24.00 12.97 -12.79
C LYS A 50 -23.15 12.97 -11.51
N VAL A 51 -23.15 14.06 -10.74
CA VAL A 51 -22.35 14.19 -9.51
C VAL A 51 -22.93 13.30 -8.43
N LEU A 52 -24.25 13.36 -8.23
CA LEU A 52 -24.95 12.52 -7.26
C LEU A 52 -24.80 11.04 -7.60
N VAL A 53 -24.96 10.68 -8.87
CA VAL A 53 -24.73 9.31 -9.36
C VAL A 53 -23.33 8.81 -9.00
N LYS A 54 -22.28 9.58 -9.30
CA LYS A 54 -20.90 9.17 -9.04
C LYS A 54 -20.63 8.99 -7.55
N SER A 55 -21.21 9.83 -6.69
CA SER A 55 -21.04 9.75 -5.24
C SER A 55 -21.69 8.52 -4.59
N GLN A 56 -22.71 7.95 -5.23
CA GLN A 56 -23.43 6.76 -4.74
C GLN A 56 -22.90 5.45 -5.34
N LEU A 57 -22.10 5.52 -6.41
CA LEU A 57 -21.55 4.34 -7.04
C LEU A 57 -20.38 3.76 -6.23
N PRO A 58 -20.38 2.44 -6.01
CA PRO A 58 -19.30 1.79 -5.29
C PRO A 58 -18.02 1.80 -6.13
N VAL A 59 -16.88 2.10 -5.51
CA VAL A 59 -15.58 1.95 -6.18
C VAL A 59 -15.22 0.47 -6.25
N ILE A 60 -14.70 0.01 -7.40
CA ILE A 60 -14.18 -1.35 -7.56
C ILE A 60 -12.69 -1.34 -7.24
N ILE A 61 -12.27 -2.10 -6.24
CA ILE A 61 -10.86 -2.33 -5.91
C ILE A 61 -10.48 -3.71 -6.44
N TYR A 62 -9.65 -3.74 -7.48
CA TYR A 62 -9.13 -4.98 -8.06
C TYR A 62 -7.73 -5.25 -7.52
N ALA A 63 -7.63 -6.29 -6.70
CA ALA A 63 -6.41 -6.67 -6.03
C ALA A 63 -5.85 -7.96 -6.61
N SER A 64 -4.53 -8.00 -6.80
CA SER A 64 -3.81 -9.24 -7.17
C SER A 64 -2.48 -9.32 -6.41
N ARG A 65 -1.77 -10.45 -6.50
CA ARG A 65 -0.50 -10.66 -5.78
C ARG A 65 0.60 -9.74 -6.28
N THR A 66 0.71 -9.57 -7.60
CA THR A 66 1.85 -8.87 -8.23
C THR A 66 1.41 -7.80 -9.22
N HIS A 67 2.24 -6.79 -9.40
CA HIS A 67 2.04 -5.78 -10.42
C HIS A 67 2.03 -6.34 -11.85
N SER A 68 2.80 -7.39 -12.13
CA SER A 68 2.79 -8.05 -13.45
C SER A 68 1.43 -8.69 -13.75
N GLN A 69 0.77 -9.28 -12.76
CA GLN A 69 -0.60 -9.78 -12.91
C GLN A 69 -1.59 -8.64 -13.16
N LEU A 70 -1.50 -7.55 -12.39
CA LEU A 70 -2.34 -6.37 -12.61
C LEU A 70 -2.15 -5.78 -14.02
N ALA A 71 -0.91 -5.67 -14.48
CA ALA A 71 -0.61 -5.20 -15.84
C ALA A 71 -1.23 -6.11 -16.92
N GLN A 72 -1.22 -7.43 -16.70
CA GLN A 72 -1.90 -8.37 -17.58
C GLN A 72 -3.42 -8.15 -17.59
N VAL A 73 -4.05 -7.96 -16.42
CA VAL A 73 -5.49 -7.67 -16.32
C VAL A 73 -5.84 -6.39 -17.05
N ILE A 74 -5.07 -5.33 -16.83
CA ILE A 74 -5.26 -4.02 -17.48
C ILE A 74 -5.13 -4.15 -19.00
N LYS A 75 -4.13 -4.90 -19.48
CA LYS A 75 -3.93 -5.15 -20.92
C LYS A 75 -5.10 -5.90 -21.54
N GLU A 76 -5.69 -6.87 -20.84
CA GLU A 76 -6.90 -7.56 -21.32
C GLU A 76 -8.14 -6.65 -21.25
N LEU A 77 -8.28 -5.83 -20.20
CA LEU A 77 -9.36 -4.85 -20.08
C LEU A 77 -9.35 -3.84 -21.23
N LYS A 78 -8.15 -3.35 -21.61
CA LYS A 78 -7.94 -2.44 -22.77
C LYS A 78 -8.48 -3.02 -24.09
N LYS A 79 -8.62 -4.35 -24.22
CA LYS A 79 -9.19 -5.01 -25.42
C LYS A 79 -10.71 -5.10 -25.43
N THR A 80 -11.37 -4.80 -24.31
CA THR A 80 -12.83 -4.84 -24.20
C THR A 80 -13.47 -3.51 -24.65
N GLU A 81 -14.79 -3.43 -24.64
CA GLU A 81 -15.53 -2.18 -24.85
C GLU A 81 -15.65 -1.32 -23.59
N TYR A 82 -15.33 -1.88 -22.41
CA TYR A 82 -15.42 -1.15 -21.15
C TYR A 82 -14.38 -0.02 -21.08
N ARG A 83 -14.82 1.17 -20.68
CA ARG A 83 -13.98 2.37 -20.52
C ARG A 83 -14.20 3.00 -19.14
N PRO A 84 -14.02 2.26 -18.04
CA PRO A 84 -14.11 2.84 -16.70
C PRO A 84 -12.96 3.82 -16.48
N GLN A 85 -13.14 4.82 -15.62
CA GLN A 85 -12.02 5.62 -15.13
C GLN A 85 -11.20 4.75 -14.18
N THR A 86 -9.95 4.45 -14.54
CA THR A 86 -9.09 3.58 -13.72
C THR A 86 -7.88 4.31 -13.15
N THR A 87 -7.31 3.78 -12.08
CA THR A 87 -5.94 4.06 -11.65
C THR A 87 -5.27 2.78 -11.16
N ILE A 88 -3.94 2.80 -11.08
CA ILE A 88 -3.16 1.72 -10.47
C ILE A 88 -2.25 2.31 -9.40
N LEU A 89 -2.33 1.76 -8.19
CA LEU A 89 -1.45 2.14 -7.08
C LEU A 89 -0.24 1.23 -7.06
N GLY A 90 0.94 1.81 -6.84
CA GLY A 90 2.19 1.08 -6.79
C GLY A 90 3.25 1.77 -5.96
N SER A 91 4.40 1.11 -5.87
CA SER A 91 5.49 1.55 -5.00
C SER A 91 6.26 2.74 -5.60
N ARG A 92 6.91 3.53 -4.74
CA ARG A 92 7.93 4.49 -5.18
C ARG A 92 9.05 3.81 -5.97
N HIS A 93 9.30 2.53 -5.75
CA HIS A 93 10.32 1.80 -6.49
C HIS A 93 10.01 1.77 -8.00
N GLN A 94 8.75 1.55 -8.35
CA GLN A 94 8.29 1.44 -9.74
C GLN A 94 7.95 2.79 -10.38
N MET A 95 7.44 3.74 -9.59
CA MET A 95 6.87 4.99 -10.11
C MET A 95 7.81 6.21 -10.03
N CYS A 96 8.96 6.11 -9.34
CA CYS A 96 9.82 7.28 -9.14
C CYS A 96 10.64 7.63 -10.39
N ILE A 97 10.44 8.86 -10.90
CA ILE A 97 11.18 9.43 -12.03
C ILE A 97 12.33 10.36 -11.61
N ASN A 98 12.44 10.70 -10.32
CA ASN A 98 13.51 11.56 -9.82
C ASN A 98 14.85 10.82 -9.90
N SER A 99 15.79 11.31 -10.71
CA SER A 99 17.10 10.69 -10.95
C SER A 99 17.93 10.49 -9.68
N LYS A 100 17.79 11.38 -8.68
CA LYS A 100 18.48 11.25 -7.37
C LYS A 100 17.98 10.06 -6.55
N LEU A 101 16.73 9.63 -6.78
CA LEU A 101 16.07 8.59 -6.00
C LEU A 101 15.87 7.29 -6.78
N LYS A 102 15.74 7.35 -8.10
CA LYS A 102 15.31 6.24 -8.97
C LYS A 102 16.10 4.94 -8.74
N ASN A 103 17.41 5.05 -8.52
CA ASN A 103 18.30 3.89 -8.37
C ASN A 103 18.54 3.46 -6.91
N LEU A 104 17.91 4.11 -5.94
CA LEU A 104 18.06 3.73 -4.52
C LEU A 104 17.23 2.48 -4.19
N ASN A 105 17.70 1.73 -3.18
CA ASN A 105 16.95 0.63 -2.57
C ASN A 105 15.63 1.11 -1.95
N GLY A 106 14.63 0.23 -1.84
CA GLY A 106 13.25 0.59 -1.45
C GLY A 106 13.15 1.42 -0.16
N ASN A 107 13.79 0.99 0.93
CA ASN A 107 13.71 1.69 2.22
C ASN A 107 14.38 3.06 2.17
N MET A 108 15.62 3.14 1.66
CA MET A 108 16.33 4.41 1.49
C MET A 108 15.58 5.36 0.55
N LYS A 109 15.02 4.83 -0.55
CA LYS A 109 14.19 5.60 -1.49
C LYS A 109 12.97 6.18 -0.80
N ASN A 110 12.29 5.42 0.04
CA ASN A 110 11.13 5.89 0.80
C ASN A 110 11.52 7.01 1.78
N THR A 111 12.56 6.81 2.60
CA THR A 111 13.03 7.80 3.57
C THR A 111 13.48 9.10 2.89
N MET A 112 14.33 9.00 1.87
CA MET A 112 14.82 10.17 1.14
C MET A 112 13.71 10.87 0.37
N CYS A 113 12.75 10.13 -0.20
CA CYS A 113 11.57 10.73 -0.85
C CYS A 113 10.74 11.54 0.15
N ARG A 114 10.43 10.98 1.33
CA ARG A 114 9.69 11.70 2.38
C ARG A 114 10.44 12.95 2.83
N SER A 115 11.76 12.87 2.99
CA SER A 115 12.60 14.01 3.36
C SER A 115 12.56 15.13 2.32
N LEU A 116 12.78 14.80 1.03
CA LEU A 116 12.74 15.79 -0.05
C LEU A 116 11.35 16.41 -0.22
N VAL A 117 10.29 15.61 -0.09
CA VAL A 117 8.91 16.10 -0.16
C VAL A 117 8.61 17.03 1.03
N GLY A 118 8.97 16.63 2.25
CA GLY A 118 8.77 17.44 3.45
C GLY A 118 9.53 18.77 3.45
N ARG A 119 10.68 18.82 2.78
CA ARG A 119 11.47 20.06 2.56
C ARG A 119 11.09 20.84 1.31
N ASN A 120 10.11 20.34 0.53
CA ASN A 120 9.71 20.91 -0.76
C ASN A 120 10.87 20.99 -1.79
N GLU A 121 11.79 20.04 -1.75
CA GLU A 121 12.99 19.97 -2.61
C GLU A 121 12.83 18.98 -3.78
N CYS A 122 11.73 18.22 -3.81
CA CYS A 122 11.44 17.31 -4.91
C CYS A 122 10.81 18.08 -6.07
N SER A 123 11.58 18.30 -7.15
CA SER A 123 11.13 19.04 -8.35
C SER A 123 9.90 18.46 -9.07
N PHE A 124 9.53 17.21 -8.78
CA PHE A 124 8.37 16.54 -9.37
C PHE A 124 7.16 16.53 -8.44
N TYR A 125 7.34 16.83 -7.16
CA TYR A 125 6.23 16.86 -6.22
C TYR A 125 5.69 18.27 -6.13
N ASP A 126 4.52 18.47 -6.75
CA ASP A 126 3.71 19.67 -6.61
C ASP A 126 2.26 19.22 -6.39
N PRO A 127 1.72 19.38 -5.17
CA PRO A 127 0.37 18.91 -4.85
C PRO A 127 -0.70 19.67 -5.63
N VAL A 128 -0.50 20.95 -5.93
CA VAL A 128 -1.47 21.77 -6.66
C VAL A 128 -1.50 21.35 -8.13
N LYS A 129 -0.32 21.21 -8.75
CA LYS A 129 -0.22 20.77 -10.14
C LYS A 129 -0.70 19.33 -10.31
N GLY A 130 -0.41 18.44 -9.35
CA GLY A 130 -0.91 17.07 -9.35
C GLY A 130 -2.45 17.00 -9.27
N HIS A 131 -3.05 17.80 -8.39
CA HIS A 131 -4.51 17.88 -8.24
C HIS A 131 -5.19 18.57 -9.44
N ALA A 132 -4.58 19.61 -10.01
CA ALA A 132 -5.09 20.24 -11.22
C ALA A 132 -5.11 19.24 -12.38
N LEU A 133 -4.05 18.44 -12.56
CA LEU A 133 -4.00 17.40 -13.59
C LEU A 133 -5.03 16.30 -13.39
N SER A 134 -5.27 15.87 -12.13
CA SER A 134 -6.28 14.84 -11.86
C SER A 134 -7.72 15.31 -12.14
N ILE A 135 -8.01 16.61 -11.94
CA ILE A 135 -9.34 17.20 -12.13
C ILE A 135 -9.59 17.66 -13.57
N LEU A 136 -8.63 18.38 -14.16
CA LEU A 136 -8.84 19.10 -15.42
C LEU A 136 -8.84 18.20 -16.64
N GLY A 137 -8.47 16.92 -16.51
CA GLY A 137 -8.39 16.00 -17.65
C GLY A 137 -7.36 16.42 -18.71
N GLU A 138 -6.51 17.41 -18.40
CA GLU A 138 -5.36 17.82 -19.25
C GLU A 138 -4.30 16.71 -19.35
N ILE A 139 -4.45 15.70 -18.51
CA ILE A 139 -3.80 14.44 -18.78
C ILE A 139 -4.48 13.81 -20.01
N GLU A 140 -3.76 13.69 -21.12
CA GLU A 140 -4.23 13.00 -22.34
C GLU A 140 -4.59 11.52 -22.11
N LEU A 141 -4.52 11.00 -20.88
CA LEU A 141 -5.02 9.68 -20.50
C LEU A 141 -6.52 9.51 -20.82
N GLU A 142 -7.34 10.56 -20.82
CA GLU A 142 -8.74 10.44 -21.31
C GLU A 142 -8.81 10.15 -22.83
N LYS A 143 -7.82 10.60 -23.62
CA LYS A 143 -7.68 10.18 -25.03
C LYS A 143 -7.18 8.73 -25.15
N ARG A 144 -6.56 8.18 -24.11
CA ARG A 144 -6.09 6.78 -24.03
C ARG A 144 -7.09 5.90 -23.27
N SER A 145 -8.20 5.53 -23.90
CA SER A 145 -9.07 4.40 -23.47
C SER A 145 -9.63 4.40 -22.03
N GLY A 146 -9.46 5.46 -21.21
CA GLY A 146 -9.89 5.51 -19.80
C GLY A 146 -9.18 4.53 -18.85
N VAL A 147 -8.52 3.51 -19.40
CA VAL A 147 -7.82 2.44 -18.70
C VAL A 147 -6.31 2.68 -18.78
N ILE A 148 -5.68 2.86 -17.62
CA ILE A 148 -4.28 3.27 -17.49
C ILE A 148 -3.48 2.22 -16.71
N ASP A 149 -2.25 1.94 -17.15
CA ASP A 149 -1.28 1.12 -16.40
C ASP A 149 -0.18 1.98 -15.75
N ILE A 150 0.78 1.32 -15.09
CA ILE A 150 1.85 2.03 -14.37
C ILE A 150 2.75 2.76 -15.36
N GLU A 151 3.06 2.12 -16.48
CA GLU A 151 3.91 2.66 -17.53
C GLU A 151 3.30 3.91 -18.16
N ASP A 152 1.98 3.92 -18.39
CA ASP A 152 1.22 5.09 -18.84
C ASP A 152 1.38 6.27 -17.85
N ILE A 153 1.14 6.04 -16.55
CA ILE A 153 1.25 7.10 -15.51
C ILE A 153 2.69 7.61 -15.39
N VAL A 154 3.68 6.72 -15.48
CA VAL A 154 5.11 7.09 -15.40
C VAL A 154 5.55 7.90 -16.61
N SER A 155 5.15 7.51 -17.81
CA SER A 155 5.42 8.27 -19.04
C SER A 155 4.83 9.66 -18.96
N GLU A 156 3.54 9.74 -18.62
CA GLU A 156 2.81 11.02 -18.54
C GLU A 156 3.40 11.95 -17.48
N GLY A 157 3.66 11.42 -16.28
CA GLY A 157 4.29 12.21 -15.21
C GLY A 157 5.70 12.67 -15.58
N ASN A 158 6.43 11.91 -16.39
CA ASN A 158 7.72 12.36 -16.92
C ASN A 158 7.57 13.50 -17.93
N ASP A 159 6.59 13.41 -18.84
CA ASP A 159 6.36 14.38 -19.91
C ASP A 159 5.85 15.72 -19.35
N VAL A 160 4.94 15.67 -18.38
CA VAL A 160 4.35 16.86 -17.74
C VAL A 160 5.20 17.37 -16.57
N GLY A 161 6.15 16.58 -16.07
CA GLY A 161 7.00 16.91 -14.93
C GLY A 161 6.24 16.90 -13.60
N VAL A 162 5.49 15.84 -13.35
CA VAL A 162 4.74 15.58 -12.10
C VAL A 162 5.03 14.18 -11.59
N CYS A 163 5.12 14.01 -10.28
CA CYS A 163 5.47 12.75 -9.65
C CYS A 163 4.40 11.67 -9.90
N PRO A 164 4.71 10.58 -10.63
CA PRO A 164 3.73 9.53 -10.96
C PRO A 164 3.14 8.87 -9.72
N TYR A 165 3.95 8.68 -8.66
CA TYR A 165 3.50 8.09 -7.40
C TYR A 165 2.39 8.91 -6.72
N TYR A 166 2.57 10.23 -6.63
CA TYR A 166 1.55 11.09 -6.02
C TYR A 166 0.37 11.34 -6.97
N LEU A 167 0.60 11.37 -8.28
CA LEU A 167 -0.45 11.47 -9.28
C LEU A 167 -1.40 10.26 -9.21
N ALA A 168 -0.86 9.03 -9.16
CA ALA A 168 -1.67 7.82 -9.04
C ALA A 168 -2.56 7.81 -7.78
N LYS A 169 -2.02 8.32 -6.66
CA LYS A 169 -2.78 8.51 -5.41
C LYS A 169 -3.91 9.52 -5.58
N GLU A 170 -3.68 10.61 -6.29
CA GLU A 170 -4.71 11.62 -6.49
C GLU A 170 -5.82 11.11 -7.43
N LEU A 171 -5.45 10.40 -8.50
CA LEU A 171 -6.39 9.77 -9.44
C LEU A 171 -7.32 8.75 -8.78
N GLN A 172 -6.95 8.20 -7.62
CA GLN A 172 -7.79 7.27 -6.86
C GLN A 172 -9.12 7.92 -6.44
N ASN A 173 -9.13 9.23 -6.19
CA ASN A 173 -10.29 9.96 -5.67
C ASN A 173 -11.43 10.03 -6.70
N SER A 174 -11.09 9.93 -7.97
CA SER A 174 -12.05 10.00 -9.08
C SER A 174 -12.20 8.68 -9.84
N ALA A 175 -11.48 7.62 -9.46
CA ALA A 175 -11.49 6.34 -10.17
C ALA A 175 -12.75 5.50 -9.86
N SER A 176 -13.28 4.86 -10.90
CA SER A 176 -14.28 3.79 -10.76
C SER A 176 -13.64 2.44 -10.45
N VAL A 177 -12.41 2.21 -10.95
CA VAL A 177 -11.64 0.99 -10.70
C VAL A 177 -10.22 1.34 -10.23
N ILE A 178 -9.80 0.78 -9.10
CA ILE A 178 -8.46 0.94 -8.54
C ILE A 178 -7.76 -0.41 -8.56
N PHE A 179 -6.67 -0.52 -9.32
CA PHE A 179 -5.80 -1.70 -9.32
C PHE A 179 -4.72 -1.55 -8.24
N MET A 180 -4.51 -2.56 -7.39
CA MET A 180 -3.44 -2.53 -6.39
C MET A 180 -3.00 -3.93 -5.96
N PRO A 181 -1.80 -4.10 -5.40
CA PRO A 181 -1.42 -5.38 -4.79
C PRO A 181 -2.18 -5.68 -3.49
N TYR A 182 -2.30 -6.95 -3.11
CA TYR A 182 -3.00 -7.36 -1.87
C TYR A 182 -2.53 -6.66 -0.61
N ASN A 183 -1.20 -6.48 -0.47
CA ASN A 183 -0.63 -5.86 0.71
C ASN A 183 -1.11 -4.42 0.92
N TYR A 184 -1.58 -3.73 -0.12
CA TYR A 184 -2.12 -2.37 0.00
C TYR A 184 -3.48 -2.36 0.72
N ILE A 185 -4.16 -3.51 0.78
CA ILE A 185 -5.46 -3.68 1.46
C ILE A 185 -5.27 -4.30 2.84
N VAL A 186 -4.38 -5.28 3.01
CA VAL A 186 -4.24 -6.00 4.28
C VAL A 186 -3.33 -5.27 5.27
N ASP A 187 -2.31 -4.55 4.79
CA ASP A 187 -1.41 -3.77 5.64
C ASP A 187 -2.07 -2.44 6.06
N MET A 188 -2.24 -2.26 7.37
CA MET A 188 -2.87 -1.07 7.94
C MET A 188 -2.06 0.21 7.68
N SER A 189 -0.73 0.14 7.79
CA SER A 189 0.17 1.29 7.62
C SER A 189 0.12 1.80 6.18
N ILE A 190 0.06 0.89 5.21
CA ILE A 190 -0.10 1.24 3.79
C ILE A 190 -1.48 1.86 3.55
N ARG A 191 -2.57 1.26 4.07
CA ARG A 191 -3.93 1.80 3.93
C ARG A 191 -4.07 3.22 4.47
N GLN A 192 -3.53 3.50 5.65
CA GLN A 192 -3.54 4.83 6.25
C GLN A 192 -2.80 5.84 5.36
N THR A 193 -1.64 5.45 4.83
CA THR A 193 -0.85 6.29 3.91
C THR A 193 -1.62 6.61 2.63
N LEU A 194 -2.41 5.67 2.13
CA LEU A 194 -3.19 5.82 0.90
C LEU A 194 -4.55 6.48 1.12
N THR A 195 -4.96 6.72 2.37
CA THR A 195 -6.30 7.23 2.71
C THR A 195 -7.41 6.45 1.99
N LEU A 196 -7.24 5.13 1.91
CA LEU A 196 -8.12 4.25 1.15
C LEU A 196 -9.43 4.02 1.93
N ASN A 197 -10.55 4.50 1.41
CA ASN A 197 -11.87 4.21 1.98
C ASN A 197 -12.43 2.91 1.39
N LEU A 198 -12.57 1.89 2.24
CA LEU A 198 -13.14 0.60 1.84
C LEU A 198 -14.66 0.51 2.02
N ASN A 199 -15.28 1.50 2.68
CA ASN A 199 -16.70 1.46 2.97
C ASN A 199 -17.51 1.61 1.68
N GLY A 200 -18.41 0.66 1.43
CA GLY A 200 -19.21 0.61 0.20
C GLY A 200 -18.42 0.21 -1.05
N ALA A 201 -17.13 -0.14 -0.94
CA ALA A 201 -16.34 -0.59 -2.07
C ALA A 201 -16.60 -2.06 -2.41
N VAL A 202 -16.47 -2.41 -3.69
CA VAL A 202 -16.41 -3.80 -4.16
C VAL A 202 -14.96 -4.22 -4.22
N ILE A 203 -14.54 -5.17 -3.40
CA ILE A 203 -13.15 -5.65 -3.36
C ILE A 203 -13.06 -7.02 -4.05
N ILE A 204 -12.19 -7.11 -5.05
CA ILE A 204 -11.88 -8.34 -5.78
C ILE A 204 -10.46 -8.78 -5.42
N PHE A 205 -10.31 -9.98 -4.84
CA PHE A 205 -9.01 -10.63 -4.69
C PHE A 205 -8.85 -11.70 -5.78
N ASP A 206 -8.02 -11.44 -6.80
CA ASP A 206 -7.76 -12.39 -7.90
C ASP A 206 -6.45 -13.17 -7.74
N GLU A 207 -6.54 -14.50 -7.72
CA GLU A 207 -5.49 -15.44 -7.28
C GLU A 207 -5.25 -15.39 -5.75
N ALA A 208 -6.34 -15.43 -4.98
CA ALA A 208 -6.34 -15.21 -3.52
C ALA A 208 -5.71 -16.34 -2.67
N HIS A 209 -5.11 -17.36 -3.30
CA HIS A 209 -4.47 -18.47 -2.58
C HIS A 209 -3.27 -18.03 -1.72
N ASN A 210 -2.69 -16.85 -1.97
CA ASN A 210 -1.61 -16.28 -1.15
C ASN A 210 -2.09 -15.20 -0.17
N LEU A 211 -3.41 -14.99 -0.04
CA LEU A 211 -3.94 -13.92 0.82
C LEU A 211 -3.59 -14.16 2.30
N GLU A 212 -3.61 -15.42 2.75
CA GLU A 212 -3.19 -15.79 4.10
C GLU A 212 -1.75 -15.36 4.39
N SER A 213 -0.82 -15.73 3.50
CA SER A 213 0.60 -15.35 3.66
C SER A 213 0.78 -13.84 3.65
N ALA A 214 0.05 -13.11 2.79
CA ALA A 214 0.10 -11.65 2.77
C ALA A 214 -0.42 -11.02 4.08
N CYS A 215 -1.48 -11.58 4.69
CA CYS A 215 -1.97 -11.15 6.00
C CYS A 215 -0.96 -11.45 7.12
N SER A 216 -0.33 -12.63 7.08
CA SER A 216 0.70 -13.04 8.02
C SER A 216 1.91 -12.11 7.95
N GLU A 217 2.42 -11.83 6.75
CA GLU A 217 3.52 -10.88 6.52
C GLU A 217 3.17 -9.47 6.99
N ALA A 218 1.97 -8.97 6.71
CA ALA A 218 1.53 -7.64 7.12
C ALA A 218 1.38 -7.48 8.64
N SER A 219 1.24 -8.59 9.37
CA SER A 219 1.11 -8.61 10.83
C SER A 219 2.39 -9.04 11.54
N SER A 220 3.43 -9.37 10.78
CA SER A 220 4.72 -9.83 11.27
C SER A 220 5.77 -8.72 11.19
N PHE A 221 6.77 -8.77 12.06
CA PHE A 221 7.96 -7.93 11.97
C PHE A 221 9.21 -8.79 12.14
N GLU A 222 10.29 -8.38 11.51
CA GLU A 222 11.59 -9.06 11.62
C GLU A 222 12.59 -8.15 12.30
N LEU A 223 13.16 -8.62 13.42
CA LEU A 223 14.21 -7.92 14.15
C LEU A 223 15.50 -8.73 14.06
N THR A 224 16.43 -8.26 13.22
CA THR A 224 17.72 -8.93 13.05
C THR A 224 18.79 -8.32 13.95
N THR A 225 19.81 -9.11 14.30
CA THR A 225 20.97 -8.62 15.07
C THR A 225 21.72 -7.50 14.34
N LYS A 226 21.64 -7.48 13.00
CA LYS A 226 22.17 -6.38 12.18
C LYS A 226 21.40 -5.08 12.41
N VAL A 227 20.07 -5.11 12.33
CA VAL A 227 19.21 -3.94 12.59
C VAL A 227 19.46 -3.42 14.01
N LEU A 228 19.47 -4.30 15.01
CA LEU A 228 19.78 -3.93 16.39
C LEU A 228 21.16 -3.26 16.53
N SER A 229 22.17 -3.80 15.86
CA SER A 229 23.53 -3.23 15.89
C SER A 229 23.62 -1.87 15.19
N GLU A 230 22.80 -1.62 14.18
CA GLU A 230 22.70 -0.32 13.51
C GLU A 230 21.99 0.69 14.42
N CYS A 231 20.84 0.33 15.02
CA CYS A 231 20.13 1.17 15.98
C CYS A 231 21.00 1.59 17.17
N LEU A 232 21.76 0.65 17.76
CA LEU A 232 22.66 0.93 18.89
C LEU A 232 23.78 1.93 18.52
N LYS A 233 24.19 2.01 17.25
CA LYS A 233 25.17 3.01 16.77
C LYS A 233 24.56 4.37 16.51
N GLU A 234 23.27 4.41 16.18
CA GLU A 234 22.54 5.64 15.86
C GLU A 234 22.04 6.37 17.12
N ILE A 235 21.66 5.64 18.17
CA ILE A 235 21.15 6.24 19.42
C ILE A 235 22.10 7.29 20.02
N PRO A 236 23.43 7.06 20.14
CA PRO A 236 24.34 8.08 20.65
C PRO A 236 24.44 9.33 19.76
N GLN A 237 24.17 9.19 18.46
CA GLN A 237 24.20 10.31 17.49
C GLN A 237 22.91 11.13 17.52
N ALA A 238 21.80 10.51 17.95
CA ALA A 238 20.52 11.18 18.14
C ALA A 238 20.52 12.08 19.39
N SER A 239 21.40 11.82 20.36
CA SER A 239 21.57 12.67 21.53
C SER A 239 22.22 14.00 21.14
N LYS A 240 21.44 15.10 21.16
CA LYS A 240 22.02 16.44 21.08
C LYS A 240 22.60 16.85 22.44
N PRO A 241 23.73 17.56 22.47
CA PRO A 241 24.25 18.11 23.72
C PRO A 241 23.25 19.12 24.32
N GLY A 242 22.61 18.76 25.43
CA GLY A 242 21.74 19.64 26.22
C GLY A 242 20.23 19.34 26.21
N GLU A 243 19.76 18.27 25.56
CA GLU A 243 18.34 17.83 25.62
C GLU A 243 18.10 16.84 26.79
N GLU A 244 16.94 16.96 27.47
CA GLU A 244 16.53 16.16 28.63
C GLU A 244 16.29 14.67 28.31
N ASP A 245 16.12 14.32 27.03
CA ASP A 245 15.84 12.96 26.55
C ASP A 245 17.03 11.99 26.65
N SER A 246 18.17 12.41 27.20
CA SER A 246 19.34 11.54 27.39
C SER A 246 19.02 10.30 28.24
N VAL A 247 18.07 10.42 29.17
CA VAL A 247 17.65 9.31 30.03
C VAL A 247 16.87 8.27 29.22
N GLY A 248 15.99 8.70 28.31
CA GLY A 248 15.19 7.80 27.50
C GLY A 248 15.94 7.14 26.36
N LEU A 249 16.89 7.87 25.76
CA LEU A 249 17.80 7.29 24.79
C LEU A 249 18.73 6.25 25.45
N GLY A 250 19.17 6.48 26.69
CA GLY A 250 19.92 5.49 27.48
C GLY A 250 19.08 4.25 27.79
N ALA A 251 17.86 4.44 28.28
CA ALA A 251 16.90 3.35 28.53
C ALA A 251 16.63 2.51 27.27
N LEU A 252 16.38 3.16 26.13
CA LEU A 252 16.17 2.47 24.85
C LEU A 252 17.43 1.71 24.41
N HIS A 253 18.61 2.31 24.55
CA HIS A 253 19.87 1.65 24.23
C HIS A 253 20.05 0.35 25.02
N ASP A 254 19.81 0.39 26.33
CA ASP A 254 19.97 -0.78 27.21
C ASP A 254 18.95 -1.89 26.87
N VAL A 255 17.70 -1.53 26.60
CA VAL A 255 16.68 -2.50 26.14
C VAL A 255 17.10 -3.17 24.83
N LEU A 256 17.52 -2.39 23.82
CA LEU A 256 17.93 -2.95 22.52
C LEU A 256 19.20 -3.81 22.63
N GLN A 257 20.14 -3.44 23.49
CA GLN A 257 21.35 -4.21 23.75
C GLN A 257 21.01 -5.56 24.40
N GLN A 258 20.11 -5.58 25.38
CA GLN A 258 19.65 -6.82 26.01
C GLN A 258 18.88 -7.73 25.05
N PHE A 259 18.01 -7.16 24.20
CA PHE A 259 17.37 -7.91 23.12
C PHE A 259 18.39 -8.56 22.20
N ARG A 260 19.43 -7.81 21.80
CA ARG A 260 20.49 -8.30 20.92
C ARG A 260 21.27 -9.45 21.58
N GLU A 261 21.65 -9.32 22.83
CA GLU A 261 22.34 -10.37 23.59
C GLU A 261 21.49 -11.63 23.70
N TRP A 262 20.20 -11.47 24.03
CA TRP A 262 19.28 -12.61 24.12
C TRP A 262 19.17 -13.37 22.80
N ILE A 263 19.07 -12.67 21.65
CA ILE A 263 19.03 -13.32 20.32
C ILE A 263 20.33 -14.09 20.05
N MET A 264 21.48 -13.52 20.42
CA MET A 264 22.79 -14.14 20.21
C MET A 264 23.03 -15.36 21.11
N ASP A 265 22.42 -15.39 22.30
CA ASP A 265 22.50 -16.50 23.25
C ASP A 265 21.64 -17.72 22.83
N GLN A 266 20.74 -17.56 21.86
CA GLN A 266 19.90 -18.65 21.40
C GLN A 266 20.72 -19.75 20.71
N LYS A 267 20.61 -20.98 21.21
CA LYS A 267 21.20 -22.15 20.56
C LYS A 267 20.35 -22.55 19.36
N LEU A 268 20.80 -22.14 18.18
CA LEU A 268 20.16 -22.51 16.92
C LEU A 268 20.61 -23.92 16.47
N PRO A 269 19.68 -24.71 15.88
CA PRO A 269 20.04 -25.96 15.22
C PRO A 269 20.94 -25.70 14.01
N ALA A 270 21.66 -26.72 13.55
CA ALA A 270 22.54 -26.63 12.37
C ALA A 270 21.77 -26.31 11.07
N GLU A 271 20.48 -26.66 11.00
CA GLU A 271 19.57 -26.30 9.92
C GLU A 271 18.26 -25.75 10.50
N GLY A 272 17.76 -24.67 9.92
CA GLY A 272 16.49 -24.05 10.30
C GLY A 272 16.61 -23.04 11.46
N GLY A 273 15.59 -22.98 12.30
CA GLY A 273 15.50 -22.06 13.43
C GLY A 273 14.71 -22.67 14.59
N ILE A 274 14.54 -21.90 15.66
CA ILE A 274 13.72 -22.28 16.80
C ILE A 274 12.41 -21.49 16.75
N THR A 275 11.29 -22.17 17.04
CA THR A 275 10.00 -21.51 17.27
C THR A 275 9.73 -21.57 18.76
N LEU A 276 9.61 -20.41 19.38
CA LEU A 276 9.29 -20.29 20.79
C LEU A 276 7.79 -20.00 20.97
N PRO A 277 7.16 -20.49 22.05
CA PRO A 277 5.85 -20.03 22.48
C PRO A 277 5.73 -18.50 22.51
N ALA A 278 4.53 -17.98 22.24
CA ALA A 278 4.30 -16.54 22.30
C ALA A 278 4.56 -15.96 23.70
N THR A 279 4.53 -16.77 24.75
CA THR A 279 4.81 -16.35 26.12
C THR A 279 6.25 -15.91 26.33
N ASP A 280 7.21 -16.48 25.59
CA ASP A 280 8.62 -16.15 25.71
C ASP A 280 8.91 -14.68 25.38
N ILE A 281 8.09 -14.04 24.53
CA ILE A 281 8.27 -12.60 24.25
C ILE A 281 8.09 -11.74 25.48
N TYR A 282 7.20 -12.14 26.41
CA TYR A 282 7.01 -11.42 27.67
C TYR A 282 8.21 -11.60 28.59
N GLU A 283 8.80 -12.80 28.65
CA GLU A 283 10.02 -13.04 29.42
C GLU A 283 11.20 -12.23 28.88
N ILE A 284 11.33 -12.15 27.55
CA ILE A 284 12.37 -11.33 26.90
C ILE A 284 12.16 -9.85 27.20
N LEU A 285 10.93 -9.36 27.06
CA LEU A 285 10.59 -7.96 27.37
C LEU A 285 10.83 -7.67 28.86
N GLU A 286 10.40 -8.53 29.77
CA GLU A 286 10.59 -8.35 31.20
C GLU A 286 12.08 -8.32 31.56
N ARG A 287 12.87 -9.25 31.02
CA ARG A 287 14.33 -9.25 31.20
C ARG A 287 14.97 -7.99 30.61
N SER A 288 14.63 -7.63 29.38
CA SER A 288 15.28 -6.54 28.64
C SER A 288 14.95 -5.17 29.23
N PHE A 289 13.75 -4.98 29.76
CA PHE A 289 13.40 -3.76 30.49
C PHE A 289 13.97 -3.77 31.91
N GLY A 290 13.93 -4.89 32.64
CA GLY A 290 14.42 -4.94 34.03
C GLY A 290 13.77 -3.85 34.89
N ASP A 291 14.60 -3.02 35.53
CA ASP A 291 14.17 -1.84 36.32
C ASP A 291 13.96 -0.56 35.48
N THR A 292 14.16 -0.63 34.16
CA THR A 292 14.00 0.51 33.25
C THR A 292 12.54 0.93 33.17
N ASP A 293 12.26 2.23 33.27
CA ASP A 293 10.91 2.76 33.12
C ASP A 293 10.39 2.52 31.70
N LYS A 294 9.44 1.59 31.59
CA LYS A 294 8.81 1.19 30.33
C LYS A 294 8.10 2.37 29.66
N ASN A 295 7.46 3.23 30.45
CA ASN A 295 6.70 4.36 29.91
C ASN A 295 7.63 5.36 29.24
N LEU A 296 8.81 5.55 29.80
CA LEU A 296 9.80 6.49 29.28
C LEU A 296 10.33 6.04 27.91
N VAL A 297 10.53 4.73 27.71
CA VAL A 297 10.90 4.17 26.39
C VAL A 297 9.74 4.21 25.41
N ILE A 298 8.51 3.91 25.85
CA ILE A 298 7.31 3.94 25.00
C ILE A 298 7.04 5.37 24.51
N GLU A 299 7.01 6.35 25.42
CA GLU A 299 6.83 7.76 25.08
C GLU A 299 7.90 8.24 24.11
N LEU A 300 9.16 7.83 24.30
CA LEU A 300 10.24 8.17 23.37
C LEU A 300 9.99 7.57 21.98
N LEU A 301 9.57 6.30 21.88
CA LEU A 301 9.28 5.64 20.61
C LEU A 301 8.04 6.21 19.90
N GLU A 302 7.03 6.68 20.63
CA GLU A 302 5.83 7.31 20.06
C GLU A 302 6.09 8.72 19.52
N ASN A 303 7.13 9.40 20.02
CA ASN A 303 7.49 10.77 19.64
C ASN A 303 8.63 10.88 18.60
N LEU A 304 9.23 9.75 18.19
CA LEU A 304 10.25 9.65 17.12
C LEU A 304 9.63 9.58 15.71
#